data_AF-A0A260WXR9-F1
#
_entry.id   AF-A0A260WXR9-F1
#
_cell.length_a   1.000
_cell.length_b   1.000
_cell.length_c   1.000
_cell.angle_alpha   90.00
_cell.angle_beta   90.00
_cell.angle_gamma   90.00
#
_symmetry.space_group_name_H-M   'P 1'
#
loop_
_entity.id
_entity.type
_entity.pdbx_description
1 polymer ?
#
loop_
_entity_poly.entity_id
_entity_poly.type
_entity_poly.pdbx_seq_one_letter_code
_entity_poly.pdbx_strand_id
1 'polypeptide(L)'
;MIVSLLAQGAPGPEFGKSSPVGLVIIVALLVGTALLIWSMNKQIKKLPESFEKDDPGPDQALDEGTDRGAVREEARETKPGES
;
A
#
# COMPACT_ATOMS: atom_id res chain seq x y z
N MET A 1 22.35 -35.78 28.05
CA MET A 1 21.12 -35.55 27.27
C MET A 1 20.98 -34.15 26.68
N ILE A 2 21.73 -33.14 27.13
CA ILE A 2 21.75 -31.79 26.52
C ILE A 2 22.68 -31.70 25.29
N VAL A 3 23.84 -32.35 25.30
CA VAL A 3 24.80 -32.34 24.17
C VAL A 3 24.24 -32.99 22.90
N SER A 4 23.37 -33.99 23.04
CA SER A 4 22.72 -34.67 21.90
C SER A 4 21.73 -33.79 21.14
N LEU A 5 21.09 -32.81 21.80
CA LEU A 5 20.19 -31.84 21.15
C LEU A 5 20.96 -30.80 20.33
N LEU A 6 22.18 -30.41 20.75
CA LEU A 6 23.05 -29.55 19.95
C LEU A 6 23.68 -30.28 18.76
N ALA A 7 23.88 -31.60 18.86
CA ALA A 7 24.47 -32.44 17.81
C ALA A 7 23.47 -32.90 16.73
N GLN A 8 22.17 -32.64 16.91
CA GLN A 8 21.10 -33.06 15.99
C GLN A 8 20.96 -32.22 14.71
N GLY A 9 21.77 -31.18 14.53
CA GLY A 9 21.54 -30.16 13.51
C GLY A 9 22.63 -30.01 12.45
N ALA A 10 23.53 -30.98 12.27
CA ALA A 10 24.43 -30.94 11.13
C ALA A 10 23.57 -31.20 9.87
N PRO A 11 23.37 -30.19 9.02
CA PRO A 11 22.47 -30.37 7.91
C PRO A 11 23.03 -31.48 7.01
N GLY A 12 22.21 -32.51 6.74
CA GLY A 12 22.65 -33.71 6.04
C GLY A 12 23.23 -33.41 4.64
N PRO A 13 23.89 -34.39 3.99
CA PRO A 13 24.63 -34.21 2.72
C PRO A 13 23.86 -33.56 1.55
N GLU A 14 22.55 -33.42 1.66
CA GLU A 14 21.66 -32.74 0.71
C GLU A 14 21.57 -31.21 0.91
N PHE A 15 22.11 -30.70 2.01
CA PHE A 15 22.10 -29.26 2.31
C PHE A 15 23.10 -28.56 1.41
N GLY A 16 22.57 -27.89 0.40
CA GLY A 16 23.35 -27.29 -0.69
C GLY A 16 22.90 -27.78 -2.06
N LYS A 17 22.27 -28.96 -2.18
CA LYS A 17 21.62 -29.41 -3.43
C LYS A 17 20.24 -28.80 -3.63
N SER A 18 19.54 -28.49 -2.54
CA SER A 18 18.26 -27.76 -2.55
C SER A 18 18.44 -26.23 -2.63
N SER A 19 19.64 -25.74 -2.33
CA SER A 19 20.00 -24.31 -2.34
C SER A 19 19.95 -23.63 -3.73
N PRO A 20 20.32 -24.29 -4.86
CA PRO A 20 20.37 -23.64 -6.16
C PRO A 20 18.99 -23.21 -6.64
N VAL A 21 17.96 -24.03 -6.40
CA VAL A 21 16.57 -23.71 -6.76
C VAL A 21 16.05 -22.54 -5.92
N GLY A 22 16.36 -22.52 -4.62
CA GLY A 22 16.01 -21.40 -3.75
C GLY A 22 16.60 -20.07 -4.22
N LEU A 23 17.85 -20.07 -4.70
CA LEU A 23 18.48 -18.87 -5.26
C LEU A 23 17.73 -18.35 -6.50
N VAL A 24 17.35 -19.23 -7.42
CA VAL A 24 16.58 -18.85 -8.61
C VAL A 24 15.24 -18.24 -8.24
N ILE A 25 14.53 -18.84 -7.28
CA ILE A 25 13.25 -18.32 -6.77
C ILE A 25 13.46 -16.93 -6.17
N ILE A 26 14.49 -16.73 -5.34
CA ILE A 26 14.79 -15.43 -4.72
C ILE A 26 15.08 -14.39 -5.80
N VAL A 27 15.89 -14.71 -6.81
CA VAL A 27 16.18 -13.79 -7.92
C VAL A 27 14.91 -13.45 -8.70
N ALA A 28 14.07 -14.43 -9.01
CA ALA A 28 12.80 -14.20 -9.68
C ALA A 28 11.86 -13.32 -8.85
N LEU A 29 11.82 -13.53 -7.53
CA LEU A 29 11.04 -12.71 -6.60
C LEU A 29 11.55 -11.28 -6.56
N LEU A 30 12.88 -11.08 -6.48
CA LEU A 30 13.50 -9.75 -6.51
C LEU A 30 13.19 -9.01 -7.82
N VAL A 31 13.25 -9.70 -8.96
CA VAL A 31 12.85 -9.11 -10.25
C VAL A 31 11.37 -8.77 -10.25
N GLY A 32 10.50 -9.66 -9.78
CA GLY A 32 9.06 -9.41 -9.66
C GLY A 32 8.73 -8.20 -8.78
N THR A 33 9.34 -8.10 -7.61
CA THR A 33 9.19 -6.96 -6.71
C THR A 33 9.72 -5.67 -7.34
N ALA A 34 10.88 -5.70 -8.00
CA ALA A 34 11.44 -4.52 -8.66
C ALA A 34 10.55 -4.03 -9.82
N LEU A 35 10.02 -4.95 -10.63
CA LEU A 35 9.08 -4.63 -11.70
C LEU A 35 7.78 -4.05 -11.16
N LEU A 36 7.28 -4.57 -10.03
CA LEU A 36 6.08 -4.06 -9.39
C LEU A 36 6.30 -2.62 -8.87
N ILE A 37 7.42 -2.37 -8.18
CA ILE A 37 7.80 -1.03 -7.72
C ILE A 37 7.89 -0.08 -8.91
N TRP A 38 8.54 -0.49 -10.00
CA TRP A 38 8.67 0.33 -11.20
C TRP A 38 7.31 0.63 -11.86
N SER A 39 6.45 -0.38 -11.96
CA SER A 39 5.09 -0.28 -12.53
C SER A 39 4.23 0.70 -11.74
N MET A 40 4.20 0.56 -10.41
CA MET A 40 3.45 1.46 -9.53
C MET A 40 4.02 2.88 -9.59
N ASN A 41 5.35 3.03 -9.53
CA ASN A 41 6.01 4.33 -9.60
C ASN A 41 5.71 5.05 -10.92
N LYS A 42 5.63 4.31 -12.04
CA LYS A 42 5.23 4.86 -13.34
C LYS A 42 3.79 5.38 -13.33
N GLN A 43 2.87 4.72 -12.62
CA GLN A 43 1.47 5.19 -12.53
C GLN A 43 1.34 6.43 -11.65
N ILE A 44 2.07 6.50 -10.52
CA ILE A 44 2.08 7.70 -9.67
C ILE A 44 2.59 8.91 -10.44
N LYS A 45 3.63 8.74 -11.26
CA LYS A 45 4.16 9.81 -12.13
C LYS A 45 3.21 10.29 -13.23
N LYS A 46 2.13 9.56 -13.50
CA LYS A 46 1.11 9.96 -14.48
C LYS A 46 -0.01 10.80 -13.88
N LEU A 47 0.01 11.01 -12.56
CA LEU A 47 -0.97 11.85 -11.91
C LEU A 47 -0.66 13.33 -12.24
N PRO A 48 -1.67 14.11 -12.64
CA PRO A 48 -1.50 15.53 -12.89
C PRO A 48 -1.18 16.27 -11.58
N GLU A 49 -0.52 17.44 -11.69
CA GLU A 49 -0.14 18.25 -10.52
C GLU A 49 -1.35 18.80 -9.75
N SER A 50 -2.49 18.98 -10.43
CA SER A 50 -3.78 19.34 -9.86
C SER A 50 -4.87 18.42 -10.40
N PHE A 51 -5.76 17.97 -9.52
CA PHE A 51 -6.99 17.26 -9.88
C PHE A 51 -8.18 18.21 -10.10
N GLU A 52 -7.93 19.52 -10.06
CA GLU A 52 -8.93 20.52 -10.45
C GLU A 52 -9.09 20.48 -11.98
N LYS A 53 -10.26 20.05 -12.44
CA LYS A 53 -10.66 20.28 -13.83
C LYS A 53 -11.03 21.75 -13.96
N ASP A 54 -10.36 22.50 -14.82
CA ASP A 54 -10.73 23.87 -15.21
C ASP A 54 -12.12 23.95 -15.86
N ASP A 55 -12.68 22.80 -16.27
CA ASP A 55 -14.00 22.69 -16.87
C ASP A 55 -14.85 21.67 -16.08
N PRO A 56 -15.96 22.08 -15.44
CA PRO A 56 -16.88 21.16 -14.78
C PRO A 56 -17.57 20.29 -15.82
N GLY A 57 -16.87 19.24 -16.24
CA GLY A 57 -17.44 18.20 -17.07
C GLY A 57 -18.59 17.49 -16.32
N PRO A 58 -19.58 16.95 -17.04
CA PRO A 58 -20.80 16.36 -16.47
C PRO A 58 -20.57 15.28 -15.40
N ASP A 59 -19.38 14.68 -15.32
CA ASP A 59 -19.00 13.70 -14.28
C ASP A 59 -18.85 14.31 -12.88
N GLN A 60 -18.54 15.61 -12.73
CA GLN A 60 -18.42 16.28 -11.43
C GLN A 60 -19.78 16.54 -10.77
N ALA A 61 -20.84 16.72 -11.56
CA ALA A 61 -22.20 16.90 -11.06
C ALA A 61 -22.76 15.63 -10.38
N LEU A 62 -22.13 14.47 -10.57
CA LEU A 62 -22.51 13.20 -9.94
C LEU A 62 -21.77 12.94 -8.62
N ASP A 63 -20.62 13.58 -8.39
CA ASP A 63 -19.82 13.48 -7.16
C ASP A 63 -20.24 14.50 -6.08
N GLU A 64 -20.99 15.54 -6.47
CA GLU A 64 -21.60 16.50 -5.54
C GLU A 64 -22.75 15.92 -4.69
N GLY A 65 -23.05 14.62 -4.85
CA GLY A 65 -24.01 13.86 -4.05
C GLY A 65 -23.42 13.05 -2.89
N THR A 66 -22.09 12.95 -2.74
CA THR A 66 -21.47 12.25 -1.59
C THR A 66 -21.19 13.24 -0.46
N ASP A 67 -22.19 13.38 0.42
CA ASP A 67 -22.18 13.95 1.77
C ASP A 67 -20.88 14.66 2.23
N ARG A 68 -20.81 15.98 1.97
CA ARG A 68 -19.97 16.92 2.73
C ARG A 68 -20.62 17.33 4.08
N GLY A 69 -21.68 16.65 4.49
CA GLY A 69 -22.60 17.07 5.56
C GLY A 69 -22.14 16.85 7.02
N ALA A 70 -21.03 16.16 7.29
CA ALA A 70 -20.73 15.71 8.66
C ALA A 70 -19.83 16.62 9.52
N VAL A 71 -19.47 17.85 9.11
CA VAL A 71 -18.52 18.69 9.89
C VAL A 71 -18.99 20.13 10.17
N ARG A 72 -20.27 20.49 9.96
CA ARG A 72 -20.70 21.89 10.19
C ARG A 72 -22.01 22.07 10.96
N GLU A 73 -22.34 21.18 11.89
CA GLU A 73 -23.54 21.37 12.72
C GLU A 73 -23.28 21.56 14.23
N GLU A 74 -22.12 21.18 14.78
CA GLU A 74 -21.88 21.38 16.23
C GLU A 74 -21.38 22.78 16.64
N ALA A 75 -21.08 23.68 15.70
CA ALA A 75 -20.50 24.99 16.03
C ALA A 75 -21.50 26.16 16.09
N ARG A 76 -22.82 25.93 15.93
CA ARG A 76 -23.83 27.00 15.87
C ARG A 76 -25.00 26.86 16.83
N GLU A 77 -24.86 26.12 17.93
CA GLU A 77 -25.92 26.08 18.94
C GLU A 77 -25.38 26.23 20.35
N THR A 78 -24.95 27.45 20.68
CA THR A 78 -25.15 28.07 22.00
C THR A 78 -24.73 29.52 21.88
N LYS A 79 -25.69 30.44 21.79
CA LYS A 79 -25.78 31.73 22.51
C LYS A 79 -26.92 32.58 21.92
N PRO A 80 -28.14 32.54 22.49
CA PRO A 80 -29.08 33.63 22.35
C PRO A 80 -29.00 34.49 23.61
N GLY A 81 -28.34 35.64 23.48
CA GLY A 81 -28.54 36.77 24.37
C GLY A 81 -28.64 37.99 23.49
N GLU A 82 -29.81 38.64 23.51
CA GLU A 82 -30.03 40.10 23.49
C GLU A 82 -31.32 40.47 22.74
N SER A 83 -32.38 40.73 23.53
CA SER A 83 -33.48 41.65 23.23
C SER A 83 -34.14 42.03 24.54
#